data_AF-A0AAW1HWB3-F1
#
_entry.id   AF-A0AAW1HWB3-F1
#
_cell.length_a   1.000
_cell.length_b   1.000
_cell.length_c   1.000
_cell.angle_alpha   90.00
_cell.angle_beta   90.00
_cell.angle_gamma   90.00
#
_symmetry.space_group_name_H-M   'P 1'
#
loop_
_entity.id
_entity.type
_entity.pdbx_description
1 polymer ?
#
loop_
_entity_poly.entity_id
_entity_poly.type
_entity_poly.pdbx_seq_one_letter_code
_entity_poly.pdbx_strand_id
1 'polypeptide(L)'
;MTTDFSAGSIPVTYREVYAICSHNDEPIHKDVYQKLLAQCKLSSDVLKVIWNLVGPVEGTVTRTNLYKTLALVAWAQHGKKPSNKLFETFSGKEYPIPQLGDLSPVKNLKIYHSLQKNPAVLGLSYLDITQLDTINVELAPEKKGIFLKHSEYIVTSQRCNSKVTRRYNDFVALYELLLSRFPYRIIPRLPPKRIVSDAHFLESRRRGLHRWLTLISRHPAICYDGLLMFFLTDQGTDVQYRIRDIFRRAPDEFMTSDHAANAKDYLPKDCSEFASNREQVRSLVHIIGKMKLLADSDVERGLACAKDTEVLSHQFKALGTINIGQISSTKWPIMQKGFTDISRDLNSLWNKTEQHATLEQITVCERLDLLLDVLVGHRDLCERLEKGLAQDHQTALAKMLSLKKRKIQGVIRGADPDTVEQLETKMLMQENVITNMELRSDFSIYCVHMETQLVHAYLETLSSILSSLISLRMRSHTELANIWKQAIPTAERYLSVDQNIQKSNGSS
;
A
#
# COMPACT_ATOMS: atom_id res chain seq x y z
N MET A 1 28.11 -25.59 20.67
CA MET A 1 28.68 -24.89 21.84
C MET A 1 28.71 -23.40 21.57
N THR A 2 27.86 -22.70 22.29
CA THR A 2 27.68 -21.25 22.39
C THR A 2 28.93 -20.60 22.98
N THR A 3 29.59 -19.70 22.25
CA THR A 3 30.62 -18.82 22.81
C THR A 3 30.25 -17.38 22.45
N ASP A 4 29.86 -16.70 23.52
CA ASP A 4 28.91 -15.60 23.59
C ASP A 4 29.53 -14.23 23.29
N PHE A 5 28.68 -13.34 22.77
CA PHE A 5 28.80 -11.90 22.94
C PHE A 5 28.68 -11.53 24.45
N SER A 6 29.64 -11.93 25.29
CA SER A 6 29.56 -11.75 26.75
C SER A 6 30.26 -10.47 27.26
N ALA A 7 31.16 -9.89 26.46
CA ALA A 7 32.01 -8.78 26.89
C ALA A 7 31.38 -7.38 26.80
N GLY A 8 30.28 -7.20 26.06
CA GLY A 8 29.60 -5.91 25.90
C GLY A 8 28.19 -6.05 25.34
N SER A 9 27.39 -4.98 25.41
CA SER A 9 26.03 -4.98 24.88
C SER A 9 25.99 -4.98 23.36
N ILE A 10 24.96 -5.60 22.78
CA ILE A 10 24.72 -5.64 21.34
C ILE A 10 23.93 -4.38 20.92
N PRO A 11 24.46 -3.55 20.01
CA PRO A 11 23.78 -2.37 19.51
C PRO A 11 22.40 -2.67 18.92
N VAL A 12 21.45 -1.75 19.07
CA VAL A 12 20.12 -1.85 18.44
C VAL A 12 20.23 -1.99 16.92
N THR A 13 21.15 -1.23 16.30
CA THR A 13 21.44 -1.28 14.86
C THR A 13 21.78 -2.69 14.36
N TYR A 14 22.40 -3.54 15.18
CA TYR A 14 22.70 -4.90 14.76
C TYR A 14 21.42 -5.72 14.58
N ARG A 15 20.44 -5.52 15.47
CA ARG A 15 19.13 -6.19 15.41
C ARG A 15 18.34 -5.71 14.19
N GLU A 16 18.41 -4.41 13.90
CA GLU A 16 17.80 -3.82 12.71
C GLU A 16 18.39 -4.41 11.41
N VAL A 17 19.72 -4.49 11.32
CA VAL A 17 20.40 -5.08 10.16
C VAL A 17 20.10 -6.58 10.04
N TYR A 18 20.01 -7.30 11.17
CA TYR A 18 19.57 -8.69 11.14
C TYR A 18 18.16 -8.84 10.59
N ALA A 19 17.20 -8.02 11.03
CA ALA A 19 15.84 -8.05 10.50
C ALA A 19 15.77 -7.71 8.99
N ILE A 20 16.69 -6.88 8.49
CA ILE A 20 16.81 -6.61 7.05
C ILE A 20 17.29 -7.83 6.27
N CYS A 21 18.23 -8.60 6.82
CA CYS A 21 18.87 -9.73 6.13
C CYS A 21 18.17 -11.08 6.35
N SER A 22 17.49 -11.25 7.48
CA SER A 22 16.80 -12.47 7.92
C SER A 22 15.29 -12.37 7.68
N HIS A 23 14.66 -13.51 7.41
CA HIS A 23 13.21 -13.66 7.31
C HIS A 23 12.71 -14.48 8.50
N ASN A 24 11.76 -13.95 9.28
CA ASN A 24 11.20 -14.62 10.48
C ASN A 24 12.27 -15.23 11.41
N ASP A 25 13.36 -14.51 11.62
CA ASP A 25 14.51 -14.93 12.43
C ASP A 25 15.28 -16.17 11.95
N GLU A 26 15.02 -16.65 10.72
CA GLU A 26 15.79 -17.73 10.09
C GLU A 26 17.24 -17.34 9.74
N PRO A 27 18.15 -18.32 9.62
CA PRO A 27 19.51 -18.08 9.11
C PRO A 27 19.52 -17.38 7.74
N ILE A 28 20.42 -16.43 7.56
CA ILE A 28 20.51 -15.54 6.40
C ILE A 28 21.11 -16.29 5.21
N HIS A 29 20.48 -16.22 4.04
CA HIS A 29 21.01 -16.85 2.82
C HIS A 29 22.38 -16.28 2.43
N LYS A 30 23.28 -17.13 1.91
CA LYS A 30 24.65 -16.77 1.53
C LYS A 30 24.72 -15.53 0.63
N ASP A 31 23.86 -15.44 -0.38
CA ASP A 31 23.90 -14.34 -1.35
C ASP A 31 23.40 -13.01 -0.74
N VAL A 32 22.44 -13.07 0.18
CA VAL A 32 21.98 -11.91 0.97
C VAL A 32 23.12 -11.39 1.84
N TYR A 33 23.84 -12.29 2.50
CA TYR A 33 25.01 -11.94 3.30
C TYR A 33 26.15 -11.35 2.44
N GLN A 34 26.41 -11.92 1.27
CA GLN A 34 27.39 -11.38 0.33
C GLN A 34 26.99 -9.98 -0.16
N LYS A 35 25.70 -9.76 -0.44
CA LYS A 35 25.18 -8.46 -0.84
C LYS A 35 25.32 -7.42 0.27
N LEU A 36 25.11 -7.82 1.53
CA LEU A 36 25.32 -6.98 2.71
C LEU A 36 26.79 -6.53 2.82
N LEU A 37 27.74 -7.47 2.71
CA LEU A 37 29.17 -7.14 2.80
C LEU A 37 29.60 -6.13 1.73
N ALA A 38 29.00 -6.20 0.54
CA ALA A 38 29.24 -5.21 -0.52
C ALA A 38 28.78 -3.79 -0.12
N GLN A 39 27.90 -3.64 0.87
CA GLN A 39 27.44 -2.33 1.39
C GLN A 39 28.29 -1.81 2.56
N CYS A 40 29.31 -2.54 3.02
CA CYS A 40 30.11 -2.18 4.20
C CYS A 40 31.27 -1.21 3.92
N LYS A 41 31.43 -0.70 2.68
CA LYS A 41 32.47 0.29 2.32
C LYS A 41 33.91 -0.13 2.70
N LEU A 42 34.23 -1.42 2.59
CA LEU A 42 35.57 -1.98 2.83
C LEU A 42 36.16 -2.55 1.53
N SER A 43 37.49 -2.68 1.47
CA SER A 43 38.16 -3.31 0.33
C SER A 43 37.86 -4.82 0.25
N SER A 44 37.94 -5.38 -0.96
CA SER A 44 37.67 -6.82 -1.20
C SER A 44 38.53 -7.74 -0.33
N ASP A 45 39.80 -7.38 -0.09
CA ASP A 45 40.71 -8.20 0.72
C ASP A 45 40.30 -8.24 2.20
N VAL A 46 39.88 -7.11 2.76
CA VAL A 46 39.38 -7.06 4.14
C VAL A 46 38.08 -7.84 4.26
N LEU A 47 37.18 -7.72 3.28
CA LEU A 47 35.92 -8.47 3.26
C LEU A 47 36.14 -9.98 3.17
N LYS A 48 37.14 -10.45 2.40
CA LYS A 48 37.53 -11.87 2.35
C LYS A 48 38.03 -12.37 3.71
N VAL A 49 38.81 -11.57 4.43
CA VAL A 49 39.26 -11.93 5.79
C VAL A 49 38.06 -12.08 6.73
N ILE A 50 37.11 -11.13 6.68
CA ILE A 50 35.88 -11.21 7.50
C ILE A 50 35.06 -12.43 7.11
N TRP A 51 34.89 -12.71 5.81
CA TRP A 51 34.21 -13.91 5.32
C TRP A 51 34.83 -15.19 5.88
N ASN A 52 36.15 -15.30 5.87
CA ASN A 52 36.83 -16.50 6.38
C ASN A 52 36.72 -16.66 7.89
N LEU A 53 36.55 -15.56 8.64
CA LEU A 53 36.42 -15.60 10.10
C LEU A 53 35.01 -15.98 10.56
N VAL A 54 33.98 -15.43 9.91
CA VAL A 54 32.59 -15.50 10.41
C VAL A 54 31.54 -15.80 9.34
N GLY A 55 31.93 -15.86 8.06
CA GLY A 55 31.06 -16.22 6.96
C GLY A 55 30.57 -17.67 7.02
N PRO A 56 29.60 -18.03 6.18
CA PRO A 56 29.04 -19.37 6.16
C PRO A 56 30.04 -20.36 5.53
N VAL A 57 30.24 -21.51 6.18
CA VAL A 57 30.95 -22.66 5.57
C VAL A 57 30.07 -23.25 4.45
N GLU A 58 28.77 -23.41 4.71
CA GLU A 58 27.75 -23.78 3.72
C GLU A 58 26.43 -23.03 3.96
N GLY A 59 25.77 -22.64 2.87
CA GLY A 59 24.34 -22.26 2.80
C GLY A 59 23.89 -20.97 3.51
N THR A 60 24.11 -20.83 4.82
CA THR A 60 23.43 -19.79 5.62
C THR A 60 24.28 -19.21 6.77
N VAL A 61 23.96 -17.97 7.17
CA VAL A 61 24.64 -17.21 8.24
C VAL A 61 23.70 -17.02 9.43
N THR A 62 24.13 -17.45 10.60
CA THR A 62 23.35 -17.30 11.84
C THR A 62 23.33 -15.86 12.35
N ARG A 63 22.39 -15.53 13.24
CA ARG A 63 22.34 -14.23 13.94
C ARG A 63 23.67 -13.87 14.61
N THR A 64 24.26 -14.82 15.33
CA THR A 64 25.55 -14.62 16.01
C THR A 64 26.66 -14.28 15.03
N ASN A 65 26.73 -15.00 13.91
CA ASN A 65 27.75 -14.75 12.88
C ASN A 65 27.55 -13.38 12.21
N LEU A 66 26.30 -12.95 11.98
CA LEU A 66 26.04 -11.61 11.48
C LEU A 66 26.51 -10.54 12.47
N TYR A 67 26.18 -10.67 13.75
CA TYR A 67 26.63 -9.70 14.75
C TYR A 67 28.16 -9.63 14.82
N LYS A 68 28.86 -10.77 14.74
CA LYS A 68 30.33 -10.79 14.69
C LYS A 68 30.84 -10.11 13.42
N THR A 69 30.16 -10.31 12.30
CA THR A 69 30.46 -9.62 11.03
C THR A 69 30.40 -8.10 11.22
N LEU A 70 29.32 -7.57 11.77
CA LEU A 70 29.12 -6.12 11.94
C LEU A 70 30.18 -5.51 12.87
N ALA A 71 30.57 -6.21 13.94
CA ALA A 71 31.64 -5.77 14.83
C ALA A 71 33.00 -5.75 14.14
N LEU A 72 33.33 -6.80 13.38
CA LEU A 72 34.57 -6.88 12.59
C LEU A 72 34.62 -5.81 11.51
N VAL A 73 33.50 -5.53 10.83
CA VAL A 73 33.39 -4.44 9.85
C VAL A 73 33.67 -3.09 10.51
N ALA A 74 33.03 -2.81 11.65
CA ALA A 74 33.20 -1.54 12.35
C ALA A 74 34.65 -1.34 12.85
N TRP A 75 35.28 -2.38 13.39
CA TRP A 75 36.69 -2.34 13.76
C TRP A 75 37.61 -2.13 12.55
N ALA A 76 37.30 -2.75 11.41
CA ALA A 76 38.05 -2.55 10.17
C ALA A 76 37.95 -1.11 9.65
N GLN A 77 36.75 -0.52 9.70
CA GLN A 77 36.52 0.88 9.34
C GLN A 77 37.28 1.84 10.27
N HIS A 78 37.51 1.46 11.52
CA HIS A 78 38.37 2.17 12.46
C HIS A 78 39.87 1.83 12.36
N GLY A 79 40.29 1.15 11.27
CA GLY A 79 41.70 0.86 11.00
C GLY A 79 42.28 -0.35 11.75
N LYS A 80 41.45 -1.15 12.46
CA LYS A 80 41.92 -2.39 13.11
C LYS A 80 41.86 -3.56 12.14
N LYS A 81 42.84 -4.47 12.20
CA LYS A 81 42.83 -5.70 11.40
C LYS A 81 41.80 -6.71 11.94
N PRO A 82 40.81 -7.18 11.14
CA PRO A 82 39.83 -8.17 11.59
C PRO A 82 40.48 -9.44 12.13
N SER A 83 40.12 -9.86 13.33
CA SER A 83 40.58 -11.10 13.96
C SER A 83 39.71 -11.50 15.15
N ASN A 84 39.72 -12.79 15.52
CA ASN A 84 38.98 -13.28 16.69
C ASN A 84 39.49 -12.67 18.02
N LYS A 85 40.78 -12.31 18.08
CA LYS A 85 41.39 -11.65 19.24
C LYS A 85 40.72 -10.33 19.60
N LEU A 86 40.09 -9.65 18.63
CA LEU A 86 39.36 -8.41 18.90
C LEU A 86 38.15 -8.62 19.80
N PHE A 87 37.53 -9.81 19.79
CA PHE A 87 36.43 -10.14 20.68
C PHE A 87 36.93 -10.51 22.08
N GLU A 88 38.03 -11.27 22.16
CA GLU A 88 38.65 -11.69 23.43
C GLU A 88 39.22 -10.50 24.22
N THR A 89 39.73 -9.49 23.51
CA THR A 89 40.36 -8.29 24.12
C THR A 89 39.39 -7.12 24.24
N PHE A 90 38.11 -7.30 23.88
CA PHE A 90 37.12 -6.25 23.98
C PHE A 90 36.68 -6.04 25.43
N SER A 91 36.80 -4.80 25.92
CA SER A 91 36.38 -4.39 27.26
C SER A 91 35.43 -3.17 27.25
N GLY A 92 34.88 -2.84 26.08
CA GLY A 92 33.96 -1.70 25.94
C GLY A 92 32.55 -2.04 26.42
N LYS A 93 31.77 -1.02 26.78
CA LYS A 93 30.38 -1.21 27.23
C LYS A 93 29.48 -1.78 26.13
N GLU A 94 29.68 -1.36 24.88
CA GLU A 94 28.87 -1.72 23.72
C GLU A 94 29.75 -1.91 22.48
N TYR A 95 29.43 -2.91 21.64
CA TYR A 95 30.20 -3.19 20.42
C TYR A 95 30.11 -2.03 19.40
N PRO A 96 31.17 -1.80 18.59
CA PRO A 96 31.22 -0.69 17.65
C PRO A 96 30.20 -0.82 16.51
N ILE A 97 29.63 0.30 16.06
CA ILE A 97 28.62 0.32 15.00
C ILE A 97 29.30 0.56 13.63
N PRO A 98 29.06 -0.28 12.62
CA PRO A 98 29.64 -0.07 11.29
C PRO A 98 28.89 1.01 10.51
N GLN A 99 29.60 1.71 9.64
CA GLN A 99 29.00 2.54 8.60
C GLN A 99 28.53 1.65 7.45
N LEU A 100 27.24 1.73 7.11
CA LEU A 100 26.62 0.94 6.03
C LEU A 100 26.17 1.84 4.88
N GLY A 101 26.19 1.30 3.67
CA GLY A 101 25.58 1.90 2.47
C GLY A 101 24.08 1.65 2.38
N ASP A 102 23.52 1.76 1.17
CA ASP A 102 22.11 1.47 0.92
C ASP A 102 21.83 -0.05 1.03
N LEU A 103 20.96 -0.42 1.95
CA LEU A 103 20.58 -1.81 2.20
C LEU A 103 19.36 -2.28 1.39
N SER A 104 18.76 -1.41 0.57
CA SER A 104 17.65 -1.78 -0.32
C SER A 104 17.97 -3.01 -1.20
N PRO A 105 19.17 -3.11 -1.82
CA PRO A 105 19.53 -4.30 -2.61
C PRO A 105 19.61 -5.59 -1.78
N VAL A 106 20.00 -5.50 -0.50
CA VAL A 106 20.08 -6.65 0.42
C VAL A 106 18.67 -7.14 0.76
N LYS A 107 17.78 -6.20 1.09
CA LYS A 107 16.37 -6.48 1.38
C LYS A 107 15.68 -7.14 0.18
N ASN A 108 15.93 -6.65 -1.03
CA ASN A 108 15.32 -7.18 -2.24
C ASN A 108 15.77 -8.61 -2.52
N LEU A 109 17.06 -8.88 -2.33
CA LEU A 109 17.59 -10.21 -2.51
C LEU A 109 17.06 -11.18 -1.44
N LYS A 110 16.86 -10.72 -0.19
CA LYS A 110 16.17 -11.50 0.85
C LYS A 110 14.78 -11.89 0.38
N ILE A 111 13.98 -10.92 -0.08
CA ILE A 111 12.61 -11.16 -0.54
C ILE A 111 12.61 -12.17 -1.69
N TYR A 112 13.50 -12.00 -2.67
CA TYR A 112 13.64 -12.93 -3.78
C TYR A 112 13.92 -14.37 -3.33
N HIS A 113 14.89 -14.59 -2.43
CA HIS A 113 15.18 -15.95 -1.94
C HIS A 113 14.05 -16.51 -1.06
N SER A 114 13.35 -15.67 -0.30
CA SER A 114 12.18 -16.09 0.48
C SER A 114 11.10 -16.66 -0.43
N LEU A 115 10.83 -15.99 -1.57
CA LEU A 115 9.88 -16.45 -2.57
C LEU A 115 10.31 -17.77 -3.24
N GLN A 116 11.62 -18.02 -3.36
CA GLN A 116 12.14 -19.27 -3.96
C GLN A 116 12.11 -20.46 -2.99
N LYS A 117 12.24 -20.24 -1.68
CA LYS A 117 12.33 -21.32 -0.68
C LYS A 117 11.01 -22.07 -0.51
N ASN A 118 9.89 -21.37 -0.64
CA ASN A 118 8.57 -21.97 -0.75
C ASN A 118 7.75 -21.17 -1.79
N PRO A 119 7.72 -21.63 -3.06
CA PRO A 119 7.03 -20.93 -4.13
C PRO A 119 5.56 -20.64 -3.82
N ALA A 120 4.92 -21.47 -3.00
CA ALA A 120 3.52 -21.31 -2.60
C ALA A 120 3.29 -20.23 -1.53
N VAL A 121 4.32 -19.69 -0.88
CA VAL A 121 4.15 -18.78 0.27
C VAL A 121 4.78 -17.43 -0.02
N LEU A 122 3.96 -16.38 0.02
CA LEU A 122 4.44 -15.00 -0.18
C LEU A 122 5.39 -14.57 0.92
N GLY A 123 5.05 -14.89 2.18
CA GLY A 123 5.93 -14.61 3.33
C GLY A 123 6.25 -13.14 3.53
N LEU A 124 5.33 -12.22 3.20
CA LEU A 124 5.53 -10.78 3.44
C LEU A 124 4.49 -10.26 4.41
N SER A 125 4.93 -9.57 5.46
CA SER A 125 4.06 -8.78 6.32
C SER A 125 3.68 -7.46 5.65
N TYR A 126 2.66 -6.77 6.15
CA TYR A 126 2.38 -5.40 5.69
C TYR A 126 3.60 -4.48 5.86
N LEU A 127 4.34 -4.64 6.96
CA LEU A 127 5.54 -3.85 7.21
C LEU A 127 6.59 -4.09 6.13
N ASP A 128 6.83 -5.33 5.71
CA ASP A 128 7.76 -5.63 4.62
C ASP A 128 7.34 -4.96 3.31
N ILE A 129 6.05 -5.00 3.00
CA ILE A 129 5.46 -4.39 1.79
C ILE A 129 5.65 -2.87 1.79
N THR A 130 5.44 -2.19 2.93
CA THR A 130 5.60 -0.72 3.00
C THR A 130 7.01 -0.24 2.70
N GLN A 131 8.00 -1.11 2.88
CA GLN A 131 9.41 -0.81 2.69
C GLN A 131 9.89 -1.08 1.25
N LEU A 132 9.02 -1.61 0.38
CA LEU A 132 9.34 -1.79 -1.03
C LEU A 132 9.41 -0.46 -1.77
N ASP A 133 8.60 0.53 -1.37
CA ASP A 133 8.75 1.91 -1.85
C ASP A 133 7.96 2.89 -0.97
N THR A 134 8.38 4.15 -1.00
CA THR A 134 7.60 5.29 -0.50
C THR A 134 7.27 6.19 -1.68
N ILE A 135 5.99 6.25 -2.02
CA ILE A 135 5.46 7.06 -3.10
C ILE A 135 4.78 8.30 -2.52
N ASN A 136 5.01 9.45 -3.15
CA ASN A 136 4.21 10.65 -2.94
C ASN A 136 3.76 11.23 -4.29
N VAL A 137 2.52 11.71 -4.33
CA VAL A 137 1.87 12.28 -5.51
C VAL A 137 1.22 13.60 -5.12
N GLU A 138 1.74 14.69 -5.68
CA GLU A 138 1.28 16.05 -5.46
C GLU A 138 0.67 16.63 -6.73
N LEU A 139 -0.31 17.51 -6.59
CA LEU A 139 -0.86 18.25 -7.73
C LEU A 139 0.14 19.36 -8.09
N ALA A 140 0.56 19.43 -9.35
CA ALA A 140 1.40 20.53 -9.80
C ALA A 140 0.59 21.85 -9.77
N PRO A 141 1.19 22.97 -9.32
CA PRO A 141 0.48 24.24 -9.15
C PRO A 141 0.03 24.85 -10.48
N GLU A 142 0.78 24.61 -11.56
CA GLU A 142 0.50 25.17 -12.88
C GLU A 142 -0.20 24.15 -13.79
N LYS A 143 -1.29 24.58 -14.46
CA LYS A 143 -1.88 23.81 -15.57
C LYS A 143 -1.09 24.08 -16.84
N LYS A 144 -0.66 23.03 -17.54
CA LYS A 144 0.08 23.12 -18.82
C LYS A 144 -0.81 22.83 -20.02
N GLY A 145 -0.34 23.16 -21.23
CA GLY A 145 -1.02 22.88 -22.49
C GLY A 145 -1.33 24.16 -23.28
N ILE A 146 -0.97 24.17 -24.56
CA ILE A 146 -1.07 25.35 -25.44
C ILE A 146 -2.54 25.59 -25.85
N PHE A 147 -3.30 24.52 -26.10
CA PHE A 147 -4.69 24.59 -26.59
C PHE A 147 -5.73 24.11 -25.57
N LEU A 148 -5.39 23.09 -24.77
CA LEU A 148 -6.25 22.58 -23.70
C LEU A 148 -5.40 22.44 -22.43
N LYS A 149 -5.71 23.22 -21.40
CA LYS A 149 -4.98 23.16 -20.13
C LYS A 149 -5.27 21.84 -19.41
N HIS A 150 -4.25 21.07 -19.08
CA HIS A 150 -4.33 19.84 -18.29
C HIS A 150 -3.61 19.99 -16.94
N SER A 151 -4.10 19.26 -15.94
CA SER A 151 -3.43 19.13 -14.64
C SER A 151 -2.31 18.10 -14.71
N GLU A 152 -1.18 18.40 -14.09
CA GLU A 152 -0.05 17.49 -13.94
C GLU A 152 0.15 17.14 -12.46
N TYR A 153 0.84 16.03 -12.23
CA TYR A 153 1.13 15.48 -10.92
C TYR A 153 2.64 15.31 -10.77
N ILE A 154 3.16 15.76 -9.64
CA ILE A 154 4.54 15.53 -9.25
C ILE A 154 4.59 14.20 -8.52
N VAL A 155 5.27 13.23 -9.10
CA VAL A 155 5.43 11.88 -8.58
C VAL A 155 6.84 11.73 -8.03
N THR A 156 6.95 11.25 -6.80
CA THR A 156 8.24 10.95 -6.16
C THR A 156 8.28 9.50 -5.71
N SER A 157 9.40 8.83 -5.96
CA SER A 157 9.70 7.49 -5.45
C SER A 157 11.00 7.55 -4.67
N GLN A 158 10.93 7.14 -3.40
CA GLN A 158 12.10 7.07 -2.54
C GLN A 158 13.07 5.99 -3.02
N ARG A 159 12.56 4.82 -3.42
CA ARG A 159 13.41 3.70 -3.89
C ARG A 159 14.15 4.05 -5.18
N CYS A 160 13.47 4.72 -6.12
CA CYS A 160 14.09 5.13 -7.38
C CYS A 160 14.92 6.42 -7.26
N ASN A 161 14.91 7.08 -6.10
CA ASN A 161 15.46 8.42 -5.90
C ASN A 161 15.06 9.39 -7.03
N SER A 162 13.77 9.38 -7.39
CA SER A 162 13.26 10.09 -8.56
C SER A 162 12.14 11.06 -8.20
N LYS A 163 12.09 12.15 -8.97
CA LYS A 163 11.00 13.13 -8.98
C LYS A 163 10.66 13.41 -10.44
N VAL A 164 9.46 13.04 -10.87
CA VAL A 164 9.01 13.14 -12.26
C VAL A 164 7.63 13.78 -12.34
N THR A 165 7.33 14.39 -13.47
CA THR A 165 6.01 15.00 -13.72
C THR A 165 5.19 14.09 -14.64
N ARG A 166 3.94 13.81 -14.27
CA ARG A 166 3.02 12.93 -15.00
C ARG A 166 1.65 13.56 -15.12
N ARG A 167 0.98 13.43 -16.26
CA ARG A 167 -0.45 13.76 -16.41
C ARG A 167 -1.30 12.50 -16.22
N TYR A 168 -2.60 12.68 -15.96
CA TYR A 168 -3.52 11.56 -15.77
C TYR A 168 -3.49 10.52 -16.91
N ASN A 169 -3.36 10.96 -18.17
CA ASN A 169 -3.28 10.03 -19.31
C ASN A 169 -1.99 9.19 -19.34
N ASP A 170 -0.91 9.63 -18.69
CA ASP A 170 0.30 8.82 -18.55
C ASP A 170 0.02 7.63 -17.61
N PHE A 171 -0.71 7.86 -16.51
CA PHE A 171 -1.18 6.79 -15.62
C PHE A 171 -2.11 5.81 -16.35
N VAL A 172 -2.99 6.31 -17.23
CA VAL A 172 -3.87 5.46 -18.05
C VAL A 172 -3.05 4.54 -18.98
N ALA A 173 -2.01 5.07 -19.63
CA ALA A 173 -1.12 4.24 -20.44
C ALA A 173 -0.37 3.19 -19.61
N LEU A 174 0.14 3.57 -18.43
CA LEU A 174 0.77 2.61 -17.53
C LEU A 174 -0.23 1.52 -17.10
N TYR A 175 -1.45 1.89 -16.70
CA TYR A 175 -2.49 0.95 -16.27
C TYR A 175 -2.85 -0.06 -17.35
N GLU A 176 -3.04 0.37 -18.60
CA GLU A 176 -3.31 -0.53 -19.72
C GLU A 176 -2.15 -1.50 -19.97
N LEU A 177 -0.91 -1.01 -19.92
CA LEU A 177 0.29 -1.83 -20.11
C LEU A 177 0.51 -2.82 -18.95
N LEU A 178 0.19 -2.42 -17.72
CA LEU A 178 0.23 -3.29 -16.55
C LEU A 178 -0.78 -4.43 -16.66
N LEU A 179 -2.01 -4.16 -17.13
CA LEU A 179 -3.01 -5.20 -17.36
C LEU A 179 -2.57 -6.21 -18.42
N SER A 180 -1.86 -5.77 -19.48
CA SER A 180 -1.32 -6.69 -20.49
C SER A 180 -0.08 -7.45 -20.01
N ARG A 181 0.79 -6.80 -19.22
CA ARG A 181 2.04 -7.40 -18.72
C ARG A 181 1.79 -8.37 -17.56
N PHE A 182 0.82 -8.07 -16.70
CA PHE A 182 0.49 -8.80 -15.47
C PHE A 182 -1.00 -9.17 -15.39
N PRO A 183 -1.50 -9.99 -16.34
CA PRO A 183 -2.93 -10.34 -16.39
C PRO A 183 -3.40 -11.12 -15.15
N TYR A 184 -2.49 -11.78 -14.42
CA TYR A 184 -2.80 -12.63 -13.28
C TYR A 184 -2.54 -11.96 -11.92
N ARG A 185 -2.27 -10.64 -11.89
CA ARG A 185 -1.95 -9.86 -10.68
C ARG A 185 -3.05 -8.87 -10.28
N ILE A 186 -3.02 -8.43 -9.01
CA ILE A 186 -3.87 -7.34 -8.54
C ILE A 186 -3.41 -6.03 -9.17
N ILE A 187 -4.23 -5.49 -10.07
CA ILE A 187 -4.06 -4.15 -10.65
C ILE A 187 -5.31 -3.34 -10.28
N PRO A 188 -5.25 -2.47 -9.25
CA PRO A 188 -6.39 -1.67 -8.82
C PRO A 188 -6.87 -0.71 -9.92
N ARG A 189 -8.14 -0.28 -9.85
CA ARG A 189 -8.70 0.68 -10.83
C ARG A 189 -8.12 2.07 -10.60
N LEU A 190 -7.94 2.82 -11.69
CA LEU A 190 -7.62 4.25 -11.61
C LEU A 190 -8.84 5.06 -11.15
N PRO A 191 -8.62 6.22 -10.48
CA PRO A 191 -9.70 7.15 -10.16
C PRO A 191 -10.38 7.66 -11.44
N PRO A 192 -11.68 8.02 -11.41
CA PRO A 192 -12.46 8.24 -12.62
C PRO A 192 -11.99 9.40 -13.50
N LYS A 193 -12.19 9.24 -14.81
CA LYS A 193 -11.97 10.30 -15.81
C LYS A 193 -13.21 11.21 -15.87
N ARG A 194 -13.22 12.33 -15.14
CA ARG A 194 -14.20 13.41 -15.34
C ARG A 194 -13.60 14.55 -16.16
N ILE A 195 -14.46 15.18 -16.96
CA ILE A 195 -14.15 16.31 -17.86
C ILE A 195 -14.18 17.65 -17.09
N VAL A 196 -15.05 17.79 -16.09
CA VAL A 196 -15.14 18.98 -15.24
C VAL A 196 -14.29 18.79 -13.99
N SER A 197 -13.38 19.72 -13.72
CA SER A 197 -12.44 19.66 -12.60
C SER A 197 -12.66 20.82 -11.64
N ASP A 198 -13.46 20.60 -10.60
CA ASP A 198 -13.42 21.45 -9.40
C ASP A 198 -12.22 21.05 -8.51
N ALA A 199 -11.91 21.89 -7.50
CA ALA A 199 -10.77 21.65 -6.61
C ALA A 199 -10.93 20.36 -5.81
N HIS A 200 -12.16 20.05 -5.36
CA HIS A 200 -12.46 18.84 -4.60
C HIS A 200 -12.19 17.57 -5.44
N PHE A 201 -12.57 17.59 -6.71
CA PHE A 201 -12.35 16.50 -7.64
C PHE A 201 -10.88 16.30 -7.96
N LEU A 202 -10.12 17.38 -8.19
CA LEU A 202 -8.68 17.29 -8.46
C LEU A 202 -7.93 16.68 -7.27
N GLU A 203 -8.32 17.06 -6.07
CA GLU A 203 -7.73 16.56 -4.83
C GLU A 203 -8.14 15.10 -4.56
N SER A 204 -9.42 14.74 -4.76
CA SER A 204 -9.88 13.34 -4.72
C SER A 204 -9.12 12.47 -5.73
N ARG A 205 -8.94 12.95 -6.96
CA ARG A 205 -8.14 12.25 -7.98
C ARG A 205 -6.68 12.12 -7.57
N ARG A 206 -6.06 13.16 -7.02
CA ARG A 206 -4.67 13.12 -6.54
C ARG A 206 -4.50 12.03 -5.47
N ARG A 207 -5.41 11.95 -4.50
CA ARG A 207 -5.43 10.87 -3.49
C ARG A 207 -5.60 9.49 -4.11
N GLY A 208 -6.53 9.33 -5.04
CA GLY A 208 -6.70 8.07 -5.78
C GLY A 208 -5.45 7.65 -6.57
N LEU A 209 -4.78 8.59 -7.25
CA LEU A 209 -3.53 8.31 -7.96
C LEU A 209 -2.38 7.97 -7.01
N HIS A 210 -2.30 8.65 -5.85
CA HIS A 210 -1.33 8.35 -4.80
C HIS A 210 -1.48 6.92 -4.29
N ARG A 211 -2.69 6.52 -3.90
CA ARG A 211 -2.98 5.15 -3.44
C ARG A 211 -2.71 4.13 -4.53
N TRP A 212 -3.22 4.36 -5.74
CA TRP A 212 -3.01 3.46 -6.88
C TRP A 212 -1.53 3.21 -7.14
N LEU A 213 -0.74 4.27 -7.28
CA LEU A 213 0.70 4.13 -7.56
C LEU A 213 1.46 3.54 -6.37
N THR A 214 1.03 3.82 -5.13
CA THR A 214 1.58 3.20 -3.92
C THR A 214 1.38 1.68 -3.96
N LEU A 215 0.19 1.19 -4.31
CA LEU A 215 -0.10 -0.24 -4.41
C LEU A 215 0.74 -0.91 -5.51
N ILE A 216 0.81 -0.30 -6.70
CA ILE A 216 1.61 -0.83 -7.82
C ILE A 216 3.11 -0.85 -7.45
N SER A 217 3.63 0.22 -6.85
CA SER A 217 5.06 0.32 -6.51
C SER A 217 5.47 -0.55 -5.33
N ARG A 218 4.50 -1.03 -4.55
CA ARG A 218 4.71 -1.98 -3.43
C ARG A 218 4.29 -3.41 -3.78
N HIS A 219 3.85 -3.67 -5.00
CA HIS A 219 3.46 -5.01 -5.39
C HIS A 219 4.72 -5.87 -5.65
N PRO A 220 4.91 -7.01 -4.95
CA PRO A 220 6.16 -7.77 -5.01
C PRO A 220 6.58 -8.21 -6.42
N ALA A 221 5.62 -8.64 -7.26
CA ALA A 221 5.87 -9.03 -8.64
C ALA A 221 6.09 -7.85 -9.62
N ILE A 222 5.67 -6.63 -9.29
CA ILE A 222 5.63 -5.49 -10.23
C ILE A 222 6.67 -4.43 -9.89
N CYS A 223 7.00 -4.26 -8.60
CA CYS A 223 7.82 -3.17 -8.09
C CYS A 223 9.22 -3.06 -8.74
N TYR A 224 9.74 -4.16 -9.30
CA TYR A 224 11.03 -4.21 -10.00
C TYR A 224 10.93 -4.26 -11.53
N ASP A 225 9.73 -4.30 -12.11
CA ASP A 225 9.57 -4.44 -13.56
C ASP A 225 10.00 -3.15 -14.29
N GLY A 226 10.66 -3.32 -15.44
CA GLY A 226 11.18 -2.22 -16.25
C GLY A 226 10.11 -1.24 -16.71
N LEU A 227 8.87 -1.70 -16.90
CA LEU A 227 7.72 -0.85 -17.24
C LEU A 227 7.46 0.20 -16.15
N LEU A 228 7.41 -0.22 -14.89
CA LEU A 228 7.19 0.68 -13.76
C LEU A 228 8.40 1.59 -13.53
N MET A 229 9.62 1.03 -13.61
CA MET A 229 10.84 1.83 -13.46
C MET A 229 10.91 2.96 -14.47
N PHE A 230 10.59 2.68 -15.74
CA PHE A 230 10.51 3.71 -16.78
C PHE A 230 9.51 4.80 -16.39
N PHE A 231 8.30 4.41 -15.97
CA PHE A 231 7.30 5.38 -15.54
C PHE A 231 7.73 6.22 -14.33
N LEU A 232 8.53 5.68 -13.41
CA LEU A 232 8.99 6.40 -12.21
C LEU A 232 10.23 7.26 -12.44
N THR A 233 11.04 6.99 -13.46
CA THR A 233 12.38 7.61 -13.62
C THR A 233 12.52 8.47 -14.87
N ASP A 234 11.73 8.22 -15.91
CA ASP A 234 11.87 8.94 -17.17
C ASP A 234 11.49 10.44 -17.04
N GLN A 235 12.35 11.33 -17.53
CA GLN A 235 12.17 12.79 -17.42
C GLN A 235 11.66 13.44 -18.71
N GLY A 236 11.42 12.66 -19.77
CA GLY A 236 11.05 13.23 -21.07
C GLY A 236 9.57 13.62 -21.15
N THR A 237 9.21 14.36 -22.19
CA THR A 237 7.81 14.68 -22.51
C THR A 237 7.10 13.49 -23.14
N ASP A 238 5.77 13.58 -23.30
CA ASP A 238 4.96 12.60 -24.06
C ASP A 238 5.13 11.14 -23.59
N VAL A 239 5.29 10.96 -22.27
CA VAL A 239 5.53 9.66 -21.61
C VAL A 239 4.50 8.63 -22.03
N GLN A 240 3.21 9.00 -22.14
CA GLN A 240 2.14 8.14 -22.62
C GLN A 240 2.46 7.42 -23.94
N TYR A 241 3.09 8.10 -24.90
CA TYR A 241 3.40 7.53 -26.21
C TYR A 241 4.68 6.71 -26.15
N ARG A 242 5.72 7.23 -25.50
CA ARG A 242 7.02 6.54 -25.38
C ARG A 242 6.93 5.24 -24.60
N ILE A 243 6.19 5.21 -23.48
CA ILE A 243 6.00 3.98 -22.71
C ILE A 243 5.26 2.91 -23.51
N ARG A 244 4.29 3.30 -24.34
CA ARG A 244 3.58 2.38 -25.23
C ARG A 244 4.49 1.86 -26.34
N ASP A 245 5.33 2.72 -26.91
CA ASP A 245 6.25 2.31 -27.97
C ASP A 245 7.23 1.24 -27.48
N ILE A 246 7.81 1.43 -26.30
CA ILE A 246 8.79 0.50 -25.72
C ILE A 246 8.13 -0.81 -25.27
N PHE A 247 6.98 -0.74 -24.57
CA PHE A 247 6.45 -1.90 -23.82
C PHE A 247 5.21 -2.56 -24.42
N ARG A 248 4.58 -2.02 -25.48
CA ARG A 248 3.35 -2.62 -26.05
C ARG A 248 3.51 -4.07 -26.50
N ARG A 249 4.72 -4.45 -26.94
CA ARG A 249 5.03 -5.81 -27.41
C ARG A 249 5.77 -6.64 -26.36
N ALA A 250 5.91 -6.13 -25.14
CA ALA A 250 6.52 -6.90 -24.07
C ALA A 250 5.68 -8.17 -23.84
N PRO A 251 6.29 -9.36 -23.70
CA PRO A 251 5.56 -10.57 -23.34
C PRO A 251 4.87 -10.39 -21.98
N ASP A 252 3.85 -11.20 -21.69
CA ASP A 252 3.25 -11.20 -20.36
C ASP A 252 4.14 -11.93 -19.33
N GLU A 253 3.75 -11.87 -18.06
CA GLU A 253 4.45 -12.54 -16.95
C GLU A 253 4.47 -14.07 -17.08
N PHE A 254 3.46 -14.69 -17.70
CA PHE A 254 3.46 -16.16 -17.89
C PHE A 254 4.59 -16.58 -18.83
N MET A 255 4.80 -15.82 -19.90
CA MET A 255 5.86 -16.09 -20.88
C MET A 255 7.27 -15.81 -20.35
N THR A 256 7.40 -15.14 -19.19
CA THR A 256 8.70 -14.72 -18.64
C THR A 256 8.99 -15.25 -17.24
N SER A 257 8.05 -15.96 -16.63
CA SER A 257 8.17 -16.48 -15.27
C SER A 257 8.78 -17.89 -15.25
N ASP A 258 9.81 -18.08 -14.43
CA ASP A 258 10.42 -19.39 -14.17
C ASP A 258 9.44 -20.39 -13.52
N HIS A 259 8.37 -19.89 -12.90
CA HIS A 259 7.36 -20.71 -12.21
C HIS A 259 6.26 -21.21 -13.16
N ALA A 260 6.12 -20.64 -14.36
CA ALA A 260 4.96 -20.87 -15.22
C ALA A 260 4.78 -22.34 -15.63
N ALA A 261 5.89 -23.01 -15.99
CA ALA A 261 5.85 -24.40 -16.45
C ALA A 261 5.49 -25.41 -15.34
N ASN A 262 5.84 -25.10 -14.09
CA ASN A 262 5.69 -26.01 -12.94
C ASN A 262 4.65 -25.50 -11.92
N ALA A 263 3.82 -24.54 -12.31
CA ALA A 263 2.93 -23.82 -11.38
C ALA A 263 2.04 -24.75 -10.56
N LYS A 264 1.56 -25.82 -11.20
CA LYS A 264 0.73 -26.86 -10.60
C LYS A 264 1.40 -27.57 -9.43
N ASP A 265 2.71 -27.76 -9.48
CA ASP A 265 3.47 -28.48 -8.46
C ASP A 265 3.65 -27.65 -7.18
N TYR A 266 3.49 -26.32 -7.29
CA TYR A 266 3.56 -25.40 -6.15
C TYR A 266 2.22 -25.28 -5.42
N LEU A 267 1.11 -25.68 -6.05
CA LEU A 267 -0.21 -25.52 -5.46
C LEU A 267 -0.51 -26.63 -4.42
N PRO A 268 -1.26 -26.33 -3.35
CA PRO A 268 -1.82 -27.35 -2.49
C PRO A 268 -2.63 -28.37 -3.30
N LYS A 269 -2.49 -29.66 -2.97
CA LYS A 269 -3.20 -30.76 -3.68
C LYS A 269 -4.72 -30.62 -3.61
N ASP A 270 -5.24 -29.99 -2.56
CA ASP A 270 -6.64 -29.62 -2.44
C ASP A 270 -6.83 -28.16 -2.84
N CYS A 271 -7.51 -27.95 -3.97
CA CYS A 271 -7.82 -26.62 -4.51
C CYS A 271 -9.21 -26.11 -4.07
N SER A 272 -9.95 -26.86 -3.24
CA SER A 272 -11.30 -26.46 -2.80
C SER A 272 -11.32 -25.16 -1.99
N GLU A 273 -10.23 -24.87 -1.28
CA GLU A 273 -10.07 -23.64 -0.49
C GLU A 273 -10.02 -22.38 -1.34
N PHE A 274 -9.59 -22.43 -2.62
CA PHE A 274 -9.49 -21.24 -3.46
C PHE A 274 -10.84 -20.59 -3.72
N ALA A 275 -11.87 -21.40 -3.98
CA ALA A 275 -13.22 -20.89 -4.18
C ALA A 275 -13.77 -20.25 -2.90
N SER A 276 -13.53 -20.89 -1.75
CA SER A 276 -13.93 -20.36 -0.44
C SER A 276 -13.22 -19.02 -0.14
N ASN A 277 -11.91 -18.96 -0.31
CA ASN A 277 -11.11 -17.75 -0.09
C ASN A 277 -11.58 -16.59 -0.98
N ARG A 278 -11.92 -16.86 -2.25
CA ARG A 278 -12.48 -15.86 -3.15
C ARG A 278 -13.82 -15.28 -2.63
N GLU A 279 -14.74 -16.12 -2.16
CA GLU A 279 -16.01 -15.65 -1.61
C GLU A 279 -15.84 -14.89 -0.29
N GLN A 280 -14.85 -15.26 0.52
CA GLN A 280 -14.48 -14.50 1.72
C GLN A 280 -13.96 -13.11 1.36
N VAL A 281 -13.07 -12.99 0.38
CA VAL A 281 -12.58 -11.68 -0.10
C VAL A 281 -13.73 -10.84 -0.67
N ARG A 282 -14.67 -11.43 -1.43
CA ARG A 282 -15.89 -10.75 -1.90
C ARG A 282 -16.73 -10.21 -0.73
N SER A 283 -16.86 -10.99 0.34
CA SER A 283 -17.56 -10.57 1.55
C SER A 283 -16.84 -9.42 2.25
N LEU A 284 -15.50 -9.46 2.32
CA LEU A 284 -14.67 -8.39 2.87
C LEU A 284 -14.81 -7.09 2.08
N VAL A 285 -14.88 -7.15 0.74
CA VAL A 285 -15.15 -5.96 -0.09
C VAL A 285 -16.45 -5.28 0.35
N HIS A 286 -17.51 -6.05 0.61
CA HIS A 286 -18.78 -5.48 1.06
C HIS A 286 -18.69 -4.88 2.47
N ILE A 287 -18.09 -5.61 3.41
CA ILE A 287 -17.98 -5.18 4.81
C ILE A 287 -17.11 -3.93 4.93
N ILE A 288 -15.88 -3.97 4.39
CA ILE A 288 -14.96 -2.84 4.44
C ILE A 288 -15.47 -1.67 3.61
N GLY A 289 -16.11 -1.94 2.47
CA GLY A 289 -16.78 -0.91 1.68
C GLY A 289 -17.87 -0.18 2.46
N LYS A 290 -18.70 -0.90 3.22
CA LYS A 290 -19.72 -0.29 4.08
C LYS A 290 -19.10 0.50 5.23
N MET A 291 -18.03 -0.01 5.86
CA MET A 291 -17.29 0.72 6.89
C MET A 291 -16.73 2.04 6.34
N LYS A 292 -16.16 2.01 5.13
CA LYS A 292 -15.64 3.20 4.47
C LYS A 292 -16.74 4.23 4.20
N LEU A 293 -17.85 3.80 3.62
CA LEU A 293 -18.99 4.69 3.35
C LEU A 293 -19.50 5.39 4.63
N LEU A 294 -19.57 4.66 5.74
CA LEU A 294 -19.99 5.22 7.03
C LEU A 294 -18.95 6.21 7.57
N ALA A 295 -17.66 5.89 7.50
CA ALA A 295 -16.57 6.78 7.93
C ALA A 295 -16.53 8.07 7.11
N ASP A 296 -16.69 8.00 5.78
CA ASP A 296 -16.79 9.19 4.92
C ASP A 296 -18.00 10.05 5.32
N SER A 297 -19.14 9.41 5.56
CA SER A 297 -20.36 10.10 5.99
C SER A 297 -20.18 10.80 7.34
N ASP A 298 -19.40 10.21 8.26
CA ASP A 298 -19.07 10.82 9.55
C ASP A 298 -18.16 12.04 9.39
N VAL A 299 -17.16 11.98 8.51
CA VAL A 299 -16.31 13.12 8.18
C VAL A 299 -17.14 14.27 7.59
N GLU A 300 -18.02 13.96 6.63
CA GLU A 300 -18.91 14.95 6.01
C GLU A 300 -19.82 15.62 7.05
N ARG A 301 -20.42 14.84 7.96
CA ARG A 301 -21.20 15.37 9.09
C ARG A 301 -20.37 16.23 10.02
N GLY A 302 -19.14 15.82 10.33
CA GLY A 302 -18.22 16.59 11.17
C GLY A 302 -17.91 17.97 10.58
N LEU A 303 -17.60 18.02 9.28
CA LEU A 303 -17.36 19.28 8.56
C LEU A 303 -18.62 20.15 8.51
N ALA A 304 -19.79 19.57 8.25
CA ALA A 304 -21.06 20.31 8.29
C ALA A 304 -21.35 20.89 9.69
N CYS A 305 -21.15 20.10 10.74
CA CYS A 305 -21.31 20.54 12.13
C CYS A 305 -20.35 21.67 12.51
N ALA A 306 -19.10 21.60 12.05
CA ALA A 306 -18.15 22.70 12.21
C ALA A 306 -18.68 23.97 11.52
N LYS A 307 -19.17 23.84 10.29
CA LYS A 307 -19.71 24.98 9.54
C LYS A 307 -20.91 25.64 10.23
N ASP A 308 -21.85 24.84 10.73
CA ASP A 308 -23.01 25.35 11.46
C ASP A 308 -22.59 26.06 12.76
N THR A 309 -21.59 25.50 13.46
CA THR A 309 -21.04 26.09 14.69
C THR A 309 -20.31 27.42 14.42
N GLU A 310 -19.60 27.53 13.29
CA GLU A 310 -19.00 28.79 12.83
C GLU A 310 -20.09 29.86 12.61
N VAL A 311 -21.17 29.50 11.91
CA VAL A 311 -22.31 30.42 11.69
C VAL A 311 -22.93 30.83 13.01
N LEU A 312 -23.14 29.90 13.94
CA LEU A 312 -23.65 30.18 15.27
C LEU A 312 -22.74 31.15 16.04
N SER A 313 -21.42 30.92 16.00
CA SER A 313 -20.44 31.82 16.62
C SER A 313 -20.58 33.26 16.12
N HIS A 314 -20.79 33.44 14.81
CA HIS A 314 -21.02 34.77 14.23
C HIS A 314 -22.32 35.42 14.71
N GLN A 315 -23.40 34.65 14.89
CA GLN A 315 -24.65 35.18 15.44
C GLN A 315 -24.49 35.65 16.89
N PHE A 316 -23.78 34.87 17.72
CA PHE A 316 -23.45 35.28 19.10
C PHE A 316 -22.60 36.56 19.12
N LYS A 317 -21.62 36.67 18.22
CA LYS A 317 -20.82 37.90 18.09
C LYS A 317 -21.68 39.10 17.69
N ALA A 318 -22.60 38.92 16.75
CA ALA A 318 -23.52 39.97 16.33
C ALA A 318 -24.42 40.42 17.49
N LEU A 319 -25.01 39.48 18.24
CA LEU A 319 -25.78 39.77 19.47
C LEU A 319 -24.97 40.53 20.52
N GLY A 320 -23.67 40.23 20.64
CA GLY A 320 -22.76 40.96 21.53
C GLY A 320 -22.56 42.43 21.16
N THR A 321 -22.92 42.86 19.95
CA THR A 321 -22.67 44.21 19.42
C THR A 321 -23.93 44.97 19.01
N ILE A 322 -25.09 44.30 18.96
CA ILE A 322 -26.32 44.90 18.47
C ILE A 322 -26.79 46.04 19.38
N ASN A 323 -27.04 47.21 18.80
CA ASN A 323 -27.62 48.33 19.53
C ASN A 323 -29.15 48.27 19.37
N ILE A 324 -29.85 48.03 20.48
CA ILE A 324 -31.31 47.90 20.51
C ILE A 324 -32.02 49.15 21.08
N GLY A 325 -31.36 50.31 21.06
CA GLY A 325 -31.95 51.59 21.46
C GLY A 325 -32.02 51.80 22.98
N GLN A 326 -32.86 52.73 23.44
CA GLN A 326 -33.07 52.99 24.87
C GLN A 326 -33.84 51.84 25.52
N ILE A 327 -33.10 50.81 25.90
CA ILE A 327 -33.61 49.72 26.71
C ILE A 327 -33.36 50.05 28.18
N SER A 328 -34.44 50.07 28.97
CA SER A 328 -34.41 50.24 30.44
C SER A 328 -33.80 49.04 31.19
N SER A 329 -33.40 47.98 30.47
CA SER A 329 -32.83 46.76 31.04
C SER A 329 -31.35 46.93 31.40
N THR A 330 -31.05 46.83 32.69
CA THR A 330 -29.67 46.78 33.21
C THR A 330 -28.95 45.45 32.90
N LYS A 331 -29.68 44.40 32.49
CA LYS A 331 -29.13 43.06 32.23
C LYS A 331 -28.57 42.90 30.81
N TRP A 332 -29.10 43.64 29.83
CA TRP A 332 -28.73 43.45 28.44
C TRP A 332 -27.23 43.66 28.15
N PRO A 333 -26.57 44.74 28.62
CA PRO A 333 -25.13 44.93 28.40
C PRO A 333 -24.26 43.80 28.99
N ILE A 334 -24.71 43.19 30.10
CA ILE A 334 -24.05 42.05 30.73
C ILE A 334 -24.16 40.80 29.83
N MET A 335 -25.36 40.55 29.29
CA MET A 335 -25.60 39.46 28.34
C MET A 335 -24.79 39.66 27.04
N GLN A 336 -24.66 40.88 26.54
CA GLN A 336 -23.86 41.19 25.35
C GLN A 336 -22.38 40.81 25.51
N LYS A 337 -21.81 41.06 26.69
CA LYS A 337 -20.48 40.59 27.02
C LYS A 337 -20.42 39.06 27.02
N GLY A 338 -21.40 38.41 27.64
CA GLY A 338 -21.54 36.95 27.61
C GLY A 338 -21.61 36.36 26.20
N PHE A 339 -22.40 36.96 25.31
CA PHE A 339 -22.50 36.51 23.92
C PHE A 339 -21.17 36.66 23.17
N THR A 340 -20.43 37.74 23.41
CA THR A 340 -19.10 37.95 22.82
C THR A 340 -18.09 36.91 23.31
N ASP A 341 -18.11 36.59 24.61
CA ASP A 341 -17.20 35.60 25.19
C ASP A 341 -17.55 34.18 24.73
N ILE A 342 -18.83 33.79 24.73
CA ILE A 342 -19.30 32.49 24.20
C ILE A 342 -18.97 32.35 22.71
N SER A 343 -19.05 33.42 21.92
CA SER A 343 -18.64 33.40 20.51
C SER A 343 -17.18 32.95 20.35
N ARG A 344 -16.27 33.32 21.26
CA ARG A 344 -14.87 32.88 21.25
C ARG A 344 -14.73 31.38 21.54
N ASP A 345 -15.52 30.87 22.47
CA ASP A 345 -15.55 29.44 22.80
C ASP A 345 -16.11 28.63 21.62
N LEU A 346 -17.19 29.10 20.98
CA LEU A 346 -17.73 28.50 19.76
C LEU A 346 -16.74 28.56 18.59
N ASN A 347 -15.93 29.63 18.50
CA ASN A 347 -14.85 29.70 17.52
C ASN A 347 -13.82 28.60 17.73
N SER A 348 -13.43 28.35 18.98
CA SER A 348 -12.52 27.27 19.32
C SER A 348 -13.14 25.91 19.01
N LEU A 349 -14.45 25.75 19.26
CA LEU A 349 -15.20 24.52 19.02
C LEU A 349 -15.23 24.14 17.54
N TRP A 350 -15.66 25.03 16.65
CA TRP A 350 -15.76 24.69 15.22
C TRP A 350 -14.39 24.40 14.60
N ASN A 351 -13.36 25.18 14.94
CA ASN A 351 -11.99 24.94 14.46
C ASN A 351 -11.50 23.55 14.87
N LYS A 352 -11.81 23.11 16.10
CA LYS A 352 -11.44 21.78 16.59
C LYS A 352 -12.22 20.67 15.90
N THR A 353 -13.53 20.84 15.73
CA THR A 353 -14.37 19.88 15.00
C THR A 353 -13.89 19.71 13.55
N GLU A 354 -13.56 20.79 12.85
CA GLU A 354 -13.02 20.74 11.48
C GLU A 354 -11.66 20.02 11.43
N GLN A 355 -10.76 20.32 12.38
CA GLN A 355 -9.46 19.64 12.50
C GLN A 355 -9.64 18.14 12.73
N HIS A 356 -10.54 17.72 13.63
CA HIS A 356 -10.80 16.31 13.91
C HIS A 356 -11.39 15.59 12.69
N ALA A 357 -12.35 16.20 11.98
CA ALA A 357 -12.91 15.62 10.76
C ALA A 357 -11.85 15.45 9.66
N THR A 358 -10.97 16.45 9.49
CA THR A 358 -9.85 16.39 8.54
C THR A 358 -8.83 15.30 8.92
N LEU A 359 -8.53 15.15 10.21
CA LEU A 359 -7.66 14.07 10.71
C LEU A 359 -8.31 12.69 10.50
N GLU A 360 -9.62 12.56 10.69
CA GLU A 360 -10.34 11.31 10.45
C GLU A 360 -10.31 10.92 8.98
N GLN A 361 -10.50 11.88 8.06
CA GLN A 361 -10.33 11.66 6.62
C GLN A 361 -8.97 11.01 6.32
N ILE A 362 -7.88 11.55 6.88
CA ILE A 362 -6.52 11.09 6.58
C ILE A 362 -6.19 9.77 7.29
N THR A 363 -6.50 9.67 8.58
CA THR A 363 -6.02 8.58 9.45
C THR A 363 -6.95 7.37 9.48
N VAL A 364 -8.17 7.50 8.95
CA VAL A 364 -9.16 6.41 8.88
C VAL A 364 -9.61 6.22 7.44
N CYS A 365 -10.24 7.22 6.81
CA CYS A 365 -10.85 7.06 5.48
C CYS A 365 -9.82 6.68 4.41
N GLU A 366 -8.72 7.42 4.26
CA GLU A 366 -7.71 7.12 3.24
C GLU A 366 -7.05 5.75 3.41
N ARG A 367 -6.96 5.25 4.66
CA ARG A 367 -6.41 3.92 4.95
C ARG A 367 -7.41 2.81 4.65
N LEU A 368 -8.70 3.03 4.93
CA LEU A 368 -9.78 2.14 4.51
C LEU A 368 -9.88 2.09 2.99
N ASP A 369 -9.73 3.22 2.30
CA ASP A 369 -9.67 3.27 0.83
C ASP A 369 -8.51 2.42 0.30
N LEU A 370 -7.30 2.55 0.87
CA LEU A 370 -6.15 1.74 0.44
C LEU A 370 -6.42 0.24 0.58
N LEU A 371 -6.99 -0.18 1.71
CA LEU A 371 -7.36 -1.59 1.95
C LEU A 371 -8.46 -2.04 0.96
N LEU A 372 -9.47 -1.20 0.74
CA LEU A 372 -10.56 -1.47 -0.18
C LEU A 372 -10.08 -1.56 -1.63
N ASP A 373 -9.14 -0.72 -2.05
CA ASP A 373 -8.55 -0.72 -3.40
C ASP A 373 -7.84 -2.07 -3.68
N VAL A 374 -7.18 -2.67 -2.68
CA VAL A 374 -6.57 -4.01 -2.79
C VAL A 374 -7.63 -5.11 -2.86
N LEU A 375 -8.63 -5.07 -1.97
CA LEU A 375 -9.73 -6.06 -1.94
C LEU A 375 -10.54 -6.05 -3.25
N VAL A 376 -10.88 -4.86 -3.75
CA VAL A 376 -11.58 -4.67 -5.03
C VAL A 376 -10.68 -5.12 -6.18
N GLY A 377 -9.39 -4.80 -6.15
CA GLY A 377 -8.43 -5.27 -7.14
C GLY A 377 -8.32 -6.79 -7.22
N HIS A 378 -8.37 -7.50 -6.08
CA HIS A 378 -8.43 -8.97 -6.01
C HIS A 378 -9.73 -9.52 -6.59
N ARG A 379 -10.90 -8.97 -6.18
CA ARG A 379 -12.19 -9.36 -6.76
C ARG A 379 -12.19 -9.20 -8.28
N ASP A 380 -11.70 -8.06 -8.77
CA ASP A 380 -11.63 -7.77 -10.20
C ASP A 380 -10.66 -8.72 -10.92
N LEU A 381 -9.53 -9.09 -10.31
CA LEU A 381 -8.64 -10.13 -10.83
C LEU A 381 -9.39 -11.45 -11.01
N CYS A 382 -10.08 -11.94 -9.97
CA CYS A 382 -10.85 -13.18 -10.06
C CYS A 382 -11.90 -13.12 -11.18
N GLU A 383 -12.64 -12.01 -11.30
CA GLU A 383 -13.62 -11.83 -12.37
C GLU A 383 -12.98 -11.82 -13.77
N ARG A 384 -11.80 -11.21 -13.94
CA ARG A 384 -11.07 -11.24 -15.22
C ARG A 384 -10.69 -12.66 -15.62
N LEU A 385 -10.26 -13.49 -14.68
CA LEU A 385 -9.86 -14.87 -14.95
C LEU A 385 -11.06 -15.78 -15.22
N GLU A 386 -12.15 -15.60 -14.49
CA GLU A 386 -13.41 -16.33 -14.71
C GLU A 386 -14.02 -16.04 -16.09
N LYS A 387 -14.05 -14.76 -16.50
CA LYS A 387 -14.67 -14.35 -17.77
C LYS A 387 -13.74 -14.49 -18.97
N GLY A 388 -12.43 -14.33 -18.78
CA GLY A 388 -11.45 -14.43 -19.87
C GLY A 388 -10.92 -15.85 -20.02
N LEU A 389 -9.99 -16.22 -19.13
CA LEU A 389 -9.18 -17.43 -19.27
C LEU A 389 -10.01 -18.73 -19.27
N ALA A 390 -10.98 -18.86 -18.36
CA ALA A 390 -11.81 -20.06 -18.30
C ALA A 390 -12.70 -20.21 -19.54
N GLN A 391 -13.25 -19.10 -20.06
CA GLN A 391 -14.05 -19.08 -21.27
C GLN A 391 -13.21 -19.41 -22.52
N ASP A 392 -11.99 -18.88 -22.61
CA ASP A 392 -11.05 -19.18 -23.70
C ASP A 392 -10.67 -20.65 -23.73
N HIS A 393 -10.39 -21.25 -22.57
CA HIS A 393 -10.10 -22.68 -22.44
C HIS A 393 -11.29 -23.53 -22.88
N GLN A 394 -12.51 -23.23 -22.42
CA GLN A 394 -13.72 -23.93 -22.87
C GLN A 394 -13.92 -23.83 -24.39
N THR A 395 -13.65 -22.65 -24.97
CA THR A 395 -13.76 -22.42 -26.41
C THR A 395 -12.74 -23.24 -27.21
N ALA A 396 -11.50 -23.35 -26.70
CA ALA A 396 -10.46 -24.17 -27.32
C ALA A 396 -10.78 -25.67 -27.30
N LEU A 397 -11.33 -26.17 -26.18
CA LEU A 397 -11.81 -27.55 -26.06
C LEU A 397 -12.97 -27.83 -27.02
N ALA A 398 -13.95 -26.92 -27.11
CA ALA A 398 -15.07 -27.05 -28.04
C ALA A 398 -14.60 -27.08 -29.52
N LYS A 399 -13.61 -26.26 -29.88
CA LYS A 399 -13.00 -26.27 -31.21
C LYS A 399 -12.29 -27.60 -31.51
N MET A 400 -11.58 -28.18 -30.55
CA MET A 400 -10.98 -29.51 -30.69
C MET A 400 -12.02 -30.60 -30.93
N LEU A 401 -13.12 -30.59 -30.18
CA LEU A 401 -14.22 -31.54 -30.37
C LEU A 401 -14.83 -31.43 -31.77
N SER A 402 -15.01 -30.21 -32.28
CA SER A 402 -15.48 -29.94 -33.64
C SER A 402 -14.52 -30.50 -34.71
N LEU A 403 -13.21 -30.29 -34.54
CA LEU A 403 -12.20 -30.84 -35.46
C LEU A 403 -12.19 -32.37 -35.45
N LYS A 404 -12.25 -33.00 -34.27
CA LYS A 404 -12.35 -34.47 -34.13
C LYS A 404 -13.60 -35.01 -34.82
N LYS A 405 -14.76 -34.37 -34.65
CA LYS A 405 -16.01 -34.75 -35.32
C LYS A 405 -15.89 -34.64 -36.85
N ARG A 406 -15.31 -33.56 -37.36
CA ARG A 406 -15.07 -33.37 -38.79
C ARG A 406 -14.15 -34.43 -39.38
N LYS A 407 -13.08 -34.79 -38.68
CA LYS A 407 -12.16 -35.86 -39.10
C LYS A 407 -12.89 -37.19 -39.23
N ILE A 408 -13.64 -37.59 -38.20
CA ILE A 408 -14.44 -38.84 -38.21
C ILE A 408 -15.42 -38.84 -39.39
N GLN A 409 -16.15 -37.74 -39.59
CA GLN A 409 -17.09 -37.63 -40.72
C GLN A 409 -16.40 -37.68 -42.08
N GLY A 410 -15.21 -37.06 -42.22
CA GLY A 410 -14.42 -37.10 -43.44
C GLY A 410 -13.96 -38.51 -43.78
N VAL A 411 -13.46 -39.25 -42.79
CA VAL A 411 -13.05 -40.65 -42.96
C VAL A 411 -14.24 -41.54 -43.36
N ILE A 412 -15.39 -41.39 -42.68
CA ILE A 412 -16.61 -42.15 -43.01
C ILE A 412 -17.10 -41.86 -44.44
N ARG A 413 -16.95 -40.62 -44.92
CA ARG A 413 -17.41 -40.19 -46.25
C ARG A 413 -16.39 -40.44 -47.37
N GLY A 414 -15.23 -41.02 -47.06
CA GLY A 414 -14.18 -41.27 -48.06
C GLY A 414 -13.54 -39.99 -48.60
N ALA A 415 -13.33 -38.98 -47.74
CA ALA A 415 -12.55 -37.80 -48.12
C ALA A 415 -11.12 -38.19 -48.53
N ASP A 416 -10.51 -37.38 -49.40
CA ASP A 416 -9.14 -37.59 -49.86
C ASP A 416 -8.12 -37.55 -48.70
N PRO A 417 -7.02 -38.32 -48.79
CA PRO A 417 -5.99 -38.38 -47.75
C PRO A 417 -5.43 -37.00 -47.35
N ASP A 418 -5.22 -36.11 -48.33
CA ASP A 418 -4.65 -34.78 -48.10
C ASP A 418 -5.57 -33.92 -47.20
N THR A 419 -6.89 -34.01 -47.38
CA THR A 419 -7.88 -33.33 -46.53
C THR A 419 -7.88 -33.87 -45.10
N VAL A 420 -7.66 -35.17 -44.92
CA VAL A 420 -7.54 -35.78 -43.58
C VAL A 420 -6.24 -35.35 -42.89
N GLU A 421 -5.12 -35.32 -43.62
CA GLU A 421 -3.82 -34.87 -43.11
C GLU A 421 -3.84 -33.38 -42.70
N GLN A 422 -4.50 -32.52 -43.49
CA GLN A 422 -4.71 -31.12 -43.13
C GLN A 422 -5.54 -30.96 -41.84
N LEU A 423 -6.52 -31.84 -41.61
CA LEU A 423 -7.30 -31.84 -40.37
C LEU A 423 -6.44 -32.29 -39.19
N GLU A 424 -5.56 -33.28 -39.37
CA GLU A 424 -4.61 -33.72 -38.35
C GLU A 424 -3.62 -32.62 -37.96
N THR A 425 -3.07 -31.90 -38.93
CA THR A 425 -2.19 -30.75 -38.69
C THR A 425 -2.91 -29.67 -37.87
N LYS A 426 -4.17 -29.35 -38.21
CA LYS A 426 -5.00 -28.40 -37.45
C LYS A 426 -5.31 -28.90 -36.04
N MET A 427 -5.50 -30.20 -35.86
CA MET A 427 -5.70 -30.80 -34.54
C MET A 427 -4.42 -30.68 -33.70
N LEU A 428 -3.25 -31.02 -34.23
CA LEU A 428 -1.97 -30.90 -33.51
C LEU A 428 -1.72 -29.45 -33.05
N MET A 429 -1.96 -28.47 -33.94
CA MET A 429 -1.87 -27.05 -33.57
C MET A 429 -2.85 -26.69 -32.44
N GLN A 430 -4.06 -27.22 -32.48
CA GLN A 430 -5.07 -26.98 -31.46
C GLN A 430 -4.75 -27.70 -30.13
N GLU A 431 -4.10 -28.86 -30.14
CA GLU A 431 -3.59 -29.53 -28.94
C GLU A 431 -2.56 -28.65 -28.23
N ASN A 432 -1.62 -28.06 -28.97
CA ASN A 432 -0.64 -27.13 -28.40
C ASN A 432 -1.32 -25.89 -27.79
N VAL A 433 -2.36 -25.34 -28.43
CA VAL A 433 -3.17 -24.25 -27.85
C VAL A 433 -3.82 -24.68 -26.53
N ILE A 434 -4.39 -25.89 -26.46
CA ILE A 434 -5.01 -26.40 -25.23
C ILE A 434 -3.95 -26.55 -24.13
N THR A 435 -2.82 -27.19 -24.42
CA THR A 435 -1.74 -27.36 -23.44
C THR A 435 -1.21 -26.02 -22.93
N ASN A 436 -1.08 -25.01 -23.82
CA ASN A 436 -0.70 -23.66 -23.39
C ASN A 436 -1.76 -23.02 -22.47
N MET A 437 -3.05 -23.23 -22.76
CA MET A 437 -4.15 -22.74 -21.91
C MET A 437 -4.21 -23.45 -20.56
N GLU A 438 -3.91 -24.75 -20.50
CA GLU A 438 -3.80 -25.51 -19.25
C GLU A 438 -2.67 -24.96 -18.37
N LEU A 439 -1.46 -24.76 -18.93
CA LEU A 439 -0.34 -24.16 -18.20
C LEU A 439 -0.67 -22.74 -17.71
N ARG A 440 -1.33 -21.92 -18.55
CA ARG A 440 -1.80 -20.59 -18.14
C ARG A 440 -2.84 -20.66 -17.03
N SER A 441 -3.72 -21.65 -17.08
CA SER A 441 -4.72 -21.90 -16.03
C SER A 441 -4.04 -22.23 -14.70
N ASP A 442 -3.10 -23.17 -14.68
CA ASP A 442 -2.35 -23.56 -13.48
C ASP A 442 -1.56 -22.37 -12.92
N PHE A 443 -0.86 -21.63 -13.80
CA PHE A 443 -0.13 -20.42 -13.41
C PHE A 443 -1.05 -19.31 -12.88
N SER A 444 -2.26 -19.16 -13.42
CA SER A 444 -3.22 -18.18 -12.92
C SER A 444 -3.70 -18.50 -11.51
N ILE A 445 -3.92 -19.78 -11.18
CA ILE A 445 -4.32 -20.22 -9.84
C ILE A 445 -3.16 -19.98 -8.86
N TYR A 446 -1.94 -20.30 -9.26
CA TYR A 446 -0.73 -19.96 -8.50
C TYR A 446 -0.63 -18.46 -8.21
N CYS A 447 -0.85 -17.61 -9.22
CA CYS A 447 -0.82 -16.16 -9.00
C CYS A 447 -1.93 -15.73 -8.04
N VAL A 448 -3.18 -16.18 -8.24
CA VAL A 448 -4.30 -15.86 -7.33
C VAL A 448 -4.01 -16.29 -5.89
N HIS A 449 -3.34 -17.44 -5.69
CA HIS A 449 -2.90 -17.87 -4.37
C HIS A 449 -1.97 -16.84 -3.71
N MET A 450 -0.95 -16.38 -4.46
CA MET A 450 -0.01 -15.37 -3.98
C MET A 450 -0.69 -14.01 -3.74
N GLU A 451 -1.59 -13.61 -4.63
CA GLU A 451 -2.36 -12.38 -4.51
C GLU A 451 -3.32 -12.43 -3.30
N THR A 452 -3.87 -13.59 -2.95
CA THR A 452 -4.70 -13.77 -1.76
C THR A 452 -3.87 -13.60 -0.47
N GLN A 453 -2.64 -14.11 -0.45
CA GLN A 453 -1.72 -13.86 0.67
C GLN A 453 -1.32 -12.38 0.77
N LEU A 454 -1.17 -11.70 -0.37
CA LEU A 454 -0.96 -10.26 -0.40
C LEU A 454 -2.14 -9.51 0.23
N VAL A 455 -3.38 -9.88 -0.12
CA VAL A 455 -4.59 -9.36 0.54
C VAL A 455 -4.55 -9.57 2.06
N HIS A 456 -4.16 -10.76 2.52
CA HIS A 456 -4.05 -11.05 3.96
C HIS A 456 -3.04 -10.15 4.67
N ALA A 457 -1.89 -9.88 4.06
CA ALA A 457 -0.93 -8.92 4.60
C ALA A 457 -1.55 -7.52 4.73
N TYR A 458 -2.30 -7.04 3.73
CA TYR A 458 -3.00 -5.75 3.83
C TYR A 458 -4.11 -5.75 4.89
N LEU A 459 -4.82 -6.87 5.11
CA LEU A 459 -5.86 -6.97 6.14
C LEU A 459 -5.34 -6.72 7.56
N GLU A 460 -4.06 -6.99 7.83
CA GLU A 460 -3.41 -6.67 9.11
C GLU A 460 -3.54 -5.18 9.48
N THR A 461 -3.68 -4.30 8.48
CA THR A 461 -3.85 -2.86 8.69
C THR A 461 -5.14 -2.52 9.41
N LEU A 462 -6.18 -3.35 9.33
CA LEU A 462 -7.50 -3.07 9.91
C LEU A 462 -7.42 -2.79 11.40
N SER A 463 -6.64 -3.57 12.15
CA SER A 463 -6.44 -3.39 13.59
C SER A 463 -5.89 -1.99 13.92
N SER A 464 -4.88 -1.56 13.16
CA SER A 464 -4.27 -0.23 13.34
C SER A 464 -5.17 0.92 12.85
N ILE A 465 -6.05 0.68 11.86
CA ILE A 465 -7.07 1.66 11.43
C ILE A 465 -8.10 1.86 12.54
N LEU A 466 -8.62 0.77 13.10
CA LEU A 466 -9.59 0.81 14.20
C LEU A 466 -8.98 1.45 15.46
N SER A 467 -7.73 1.15 15.76
CA SER A 467 -7.00 1.78 16.87
C SER A 467 -6.86 3.29 16.68
N SER A 468 -6.58 3.75 15.45
CA SER A 468 -6.56 5.18 15.12
C SER A 468 -7.93 5.83 15.28
N LEU A 469 -9.00 5.17 14.81
CA LEU A 469 -10.37 5.65 14.97
C LEU A 469 -10.75 5.83 16.45
N ILE A 470 -10.54 4.79 17.27
CA ILE A 470 -10.84 4.84 18.71
C ILE A 470 -10.07 5.98 19.39
N SER A 471 -8.77 6.06 19.14
CA SER A 471 -7.90 7.08 19.73
C SER A 471 -8.32 8.50 19.32
N LEU A 472 -8.68 8.68 18.05
CA LEU A 472 -9.14 9.96 17.52
C LEU A 472 -10.48 10.37 18.14
N ARG A 473 -11.44 9.44 18.25
CA ARG A 473 -12.75 9.70 18.86
C ARG A 473 -12.64 10.06 20.34
N MET A 474 -11.84 9.32 21.10
CA MET A 474 -11.58 9.64 22.51
C MET A 474 -10.99 11.04 22.67
N ARG A 475 -9.95 11.37 21.89
CA ARG A 475 -9.31 12.68 21.92
C ARG A 475 -10.30 13.78 21.53
N SER A 476 -11.02 13.58 20.43
CA SER A 476 -11.99 14.54 19.91
C SER A 476 -13.05 14.87 20.93
N HIS A 477 -13.75 13.87 21.47
CA HIS A 477 -14.81 14.08 22.45
C HIS A 477 -14.29 14.74 23.74
N THR A 478 -13.08 14.39 24.19
CA THR A 478 -12.46 15.00 25.37
C THR A 478 -12.16 16.47 25.15
N GLU A 479 -11.55 16.83 24.02
CA GLU A 479 -11.23 18.22 23.68
C GLU A 479 -12.50 19.07 23.55
N LEU A 480 -13.52 18.57 22.84
CA LEU A 480 -14.80 19.30 22.68
C LEU A 480 -15.52 19.47 24.02
N ALA A 481 -15.52 18.44 24.87
CA ALA A 481 -16.10 18.53 26.22
C ALA A 481 -15.37 19.56 27.10
N ASN A 482 -14.04 19.66 26.97
CA ASN A 482 -13.26 20.65 27.72
C ASN A 482 -13.58 22.09 27.29
N ILE A 483 -13.82 22.34 26.00
CA ILE A 483 -14.28 23.66 25.50
C ILE A 483 -15.64 24.01 26.12
N TRP A 484 -16.58 23.07 26.14
CA TRP A 484 -17.89 23.32 26.77
C TRP A 484 -17.77 23.56 28.28
N LYS A 485 -16.90 22.85 28.99
CA LYS A 485 -16.63 23.11 30.42
C LYS A 485 -16.08 24.51 30.67
N GLN A 486 -15.28 25.05 29.75
CA GLN A 486 -14.77 26.42 29.83
C GLN A 486 -15.87 27.47 29.58
N ALA A 487 -16.89 27.12 28.80
CA ALA A 487 -18.03 28.01 28.54
C ALA A 487 -19.02 28.09 29.70
N ILE A 488 -19.07 27.09 30.60
CA ILE A 488 -20.03 27.04 31.73
C ILE A 488 -19.92 28.29 32.63
N PRO A 489 -18.74 28.69 33.15
CA PRO A 489 -18.64 29.87 34.00
C PRO A 489 -19.05 31.16 33.29
N THR A 490 -18.81 31.25 31.96
CA THR A 490 -19.23 32.39 31.14
C THR A 490 -20.75 32.47 31.07
N ALA A 491 -21.42 31.33 30.82
CA ALA A 491 -22.88 31.26 30.80
C ALA A 491 -23.48 31.58 32.18
N GLU A 492 -22.94 31.00 33.26
CA GLU A 492 -23.41 31.27 34.63
C GLU A 492 -23.23 32.73 35.02
N ARG A 493 -22.12 33.36 34.63
CA ARG A 493 -21.83 34.76 34.97
C ARG A 493 -22.68 35.76 34.20
N TYR A 494 -22.97 35.49 32.93
CA TYR A 494 -23.54 36.49 32.03
C TYR A 494 -24.96 36.20 31.56
N LEU A 495 -25.44 34.96 31.67
CA LEU A 495 -26.72 34.50 31.11
C LEU A 495 -27.67 33.89 32.15
N SER A 496 -27.30 33.84 33.43
CA SER A 496 -28.20 33.34 34.48
C SER A 496 -29.44 34.23 34.62
N VAL A 497 -30.63 33.64 34.46
CA VAL A 497 -31.90 34.25 34.86
C VAL A 497 -32.08 34.01 36.36
N ASP A 498 -32.41 35.04 37.15
CA ASP A 498 -32.72 34.90 38.57
C ASP A 498 -33.68 33.73 38.81
N GLN A 499 -33.23 32.68 39.50
CA GLN A 499 -34.05 31.51 39.87
C GLN A 499 -35.12 31.81 40.94
N ASN A 500 -35.46 33.09 41.19
CA ASN A 500 -36.31 33.50 42.30
C ASN A 500 -37.82 33.57 42.00
N ILE A 501 -38.30 33.10 40.84
CA ILE A 501 -39.75 33.16 40.49
C ILE A 501 -40.52 31.87 40.88
N GLN A 502 -39.89 30.84 41.44
CA GLN A 502 -40.60 29.63 41.90
C GLN A 502 -40.95 29.59 43.41
N LYS A 503 -40.71 30.66 44.19
CA LYS A 503 -41.02 30.69 45.64
C LYS A 503 -42.14 31.65 46.07
N SER A 504 -42.83 32.35 45.17
CA SER A 504 -43.89 33.31 45.57
C SER A 504 -45.34 32.85 45.38
N ASN A 505 -45.61 31.64 44.88
CA ASN A 505 -46.99 31.13 44.71
C ASN A 505 -47.39 30.04 45.73
N GLY A 506 -46.76 30.02 46.90
CA GLY A 506 -46.99 28.99 47.92
C GLY A 506 -47.01 29.52 49.34
N SER A 507 -47.68 30.65 49.59
CA SER A 507 -48.10 31.05 50.94
C SER A 507 -48.94 32.32 50.87
N SER A 508 -50.26 32.14 50.73
CA SER A 508 -51.34 32.91 51.34
C SER A 508 -52.65 32.21 51.03
#